data_AF-A0A7X1NLY2-F1
#
_entry.id   AF-A0A7X1NLY2-F1
#
_cell.length_a   1.000
_cell.length_b   1.000
_cell.length_c   1.000
_cell.angle_alpha   90.00
_cell.angle_beta   90.00
_cell.angle_gamma   90.00
#
_symmetry.space_group_name_H-M   'P 1'
#
loop_
_entity.id
_entity.type
_entity.pdbx_description
1 polymer ?
#
loop_
_entity_poly.entity_id
_entity_poly.type
_entity_poly.pdbx_seq_one_letter_code
_entity_poly.pdbx_strand_id
1 'polypeptide(L)'
;MTKERRKPYPTDVSDEEWSFAAPYLTLMDEAAPQRKYELREMFNALRWIVRAGAPWRMMPNNFPPWELVYQQTQRWLQAGCFEN
;
A
#
# COMPACT_ATOMS: atom_id res chain seq x y z
N MET A 1 4.27 -20.03 2.76
CA MET A 1 4.40 -19.45 4.11
C MET A 1 3.32 -18.39 4.25
N THR A 2 2.24 -18.69 4.95
CA THR A 2 1.22 -17.71 5.33
C THR A 2 1.91 -16.69 6.23
N LYS A 3 2.20 -15.49 5.70
CA LYS A 3 2.76 -14.41 6.50
C LYS A 3 1.72 -14.07 7.56
N GLU A 4 2.06 -14.27 8.83
CA GLU A 4 1.18 -13.95 9.96
C GLU A 4 0.70 -12.50 9.82
N ARG A 5 -0.61 -12.27 9.89
CA ARG A 5 -1.16 -10.92 9.71
C ARG A 5 -0.65 -10.04 10.83
N ARG A 6 0.00 -8.92 10.48
CA ARG A 6 0.41 -7.91 11.45
C ARG A 6 -0.81 -7.35 12.17
N LYS A 7 -0.60 -6.83 13.39
CA LYS A 7 -1.61 -6.03 14.06
C LYS A 7 -1.98 -4.82 13.18
N PRO A 8 -3.28 -4.53 13.01
CA PRO A 8 -3.70 -3.42 12.17
C PRO A 8 -3.31 -2.07 12.79
N TYR A 9 -3.03 -1.09 11.95
CA TYR A 9 -2.89 0.30 12.37
C TYR A 9 -4.24 1.01 12.29
N PRO A 10 -4.49 2.07 13.08
CA PRO A 10 -5.69 2.90 12.94
C PRO A 10 -5.84 3.56 11.55
N THR A 11 -4.77 3.58 10.75
CA THR A 11 -4.74 4.12 9.38
C THR A 11 -5.04 3.07 8.31
N ASP A 12 -5.13 1.79 8.69
CA ASP A 12 -5.43 0.72 7.75
C ASP A 12 -6.86 0.85 7.25
N VAL A 13 -7.06 0.58 5.96
CA VAL A 13 -8.39 0.60 5.37
C VAL A 13 -9.23 -0.58 5.83
N SER A 14 -10.52 -0.32 6.05
CA SER A 14 -11.54 -1.34 6.18
C SER A 14 -11.70 -2.15 4.88
N ASP A 15 -12.42 -3.25 4.93
CA ASP A 15 -12.72 -4.05 3.74
C ASP A 15 -13.58 -3.27 2.73
N GLU A 16 -14.48 -2.41 3.22
CA GLU A 16 -15.33 -1.54 2.42
C GLU A 16 -14.52 -0.44 1.74
N GLU A 17 -13.69 0.28 2.50
CA GLU A 17 -12.78 1.29 1.95
C GLU A 17 -11.82 0.68 0.93
N TRP A 18 -11.33 -0.53 1.21
CA TRP A 18 -10.49 -1.26 0.27
C TRP A 18 -11.23 -1.62 -1.01
N SER A 19 -12.47 -2.13 -0.91
CA SER A 19 -13.28 -2.49 -2.08
C SER A 19 -13.55 -1.28 -2.99
N PHE A 20 -13.69 -0.10 -2.39
CA PHE A 20 -13.80 1.15 -3.15
C PHE A 20 -12.49 1.59 -3.80
N ALA A 21 -11.36 1.48 -3.09
CA ALA A 21 -10.06 1.96 -3.57
C ALA A 21 -9.38 1.01 -4.58
N ALA A 22 -9.56 -0.31 -4.41
CA ALA A 22 -8.84 -1.33 -5.16
C ALA A 22 -8.93 -1.19 -6.69
N PRO A 23 -10.11 -0.91 -7.30
CA PRO A 23 -10.22 -0.78 -8.76
C PRO A 23 -9.33 0.31 -9.36
N TYR A 24 -9.06 1.39 -8.61
CA TYR A 24 -8.23 2.51 -9.05
C TYR A 24 -6.73 2.26 -8.84
N LEU A 25 -6.38 1.42 -7.86
CA LEU A 25 -5.00 1.15 -7.47
C LEU A 25 -4.39 -0.07 -8.17
N THR A 26 -5.24 -0.92 -8.77
CA THR A 26 -4.83 -2.12 -9.51
C THR A 26 -4.42 -1.73 -10.94
N LEU A 27 -3.19 -1.22 -11.07
CA LEU A 27 -2.59 -0.83 -12.36
C LEU A 27 -2.13 -2.02 -13.22
N MET A 28 -2.08 -3.22 -12.63
CA MET A 28 -1.72 -4.48 -13.28
C MET A 28 -2.55 -5.60 -12.63
N ASP A 29 -2.74 -6.71 -13.36
CA ASP A 29 -3.42 -7.90 -12.85
C ASP A 29 -2.84 -8.33 -11.49
N GLU A 30 -3.72 -8.69 -10.56
CA GLU A 30 -3.34 -9.20 -9.24
C GLU A 30 -2.50 -10.47 -9.34
N ALA A 31 -2.69 -11.27 -10.40
CA ALA A 31 -1.93 -12.49 -10.67
C ALA A 31 -0.53 -12.24 -11.28
N ALA A 32 -0.12 -10.98 -11.47
CA ALA A 32 1.18 -10.67 -12.05
C ALA A 32 2.33 -11.23 -11.18
N PRO A 33 3.22 -12.10 -11.74
CA PRO A 33 4.23 -12.81 -10.96
C PRO A 33 5.28 -11.89 -10.33
N GLN A 34 5.38 -10.64 -10.78
CA GLN A 34 6.27 -9.63 -10.21
C GLN A 34 5.77 -9.07 -8.86
N ARG A 35 4.54 -9.39 -8.46
CA ARG A 35 3.88 -8.83 -7.28
C ARG A 35 4.21 -9.65 -6.04
N LYS A 36 5.21 -9.18 -5.29
CA LYS A 36 5.68 -9.85 -4.06
C LYS A 36 4.88 -9.49 -2.80
N TYR A 37 4.17 -8.36 -2.78
CA TYR A 37 3.39 -7.91 -1.64
C TYR A 37 1.97 -7.51 -2.07
N GLU A 38 1.02 -7.73 -1.18
CA GLU A 38 -0.38 -7.33 -1.35
C GLU A 38 -0.49 -5.81 -1.57
N LEU A 39 -1.27 -5.38 -2.58
CA LEU A 39 -1.50 -3.95 -2.83
C LEU A 39 -2.14 -3.27 -1.62
N ARG A 40 -3.06 -3.95 -0.94
CA ARG A 40 -3.70 -3.42 0.27
C ARG A 40 -2.67 -3.10 1.34
N GLU A 41 -1.65 -3.94 1.51
CA GLU A 41 -0.58 -3.70 2.48
C GLU A 41 0.36 -2.57 2.04
N MET A 42 0.64 -2.44 0.74
CA MET A 42 1.35 -1.27 0.23
C MET A 42 0.55 0.02 0.42
N PHE A 43 -0.77 -0.02 0.24
CA PHE A 43 -1.65 1.13 0.41
C PHE A 43 -1.81 1.53 1.88
N ASN A 44 -1.95 0.56 2.77
CA ASN A 44 -1.93 0.77 4.22
C ASN A 44 -0.62 1.42 4.69
N ALA A 45 0.52 0.97 4.15
CA ALA A 45 1.83 1.55 4.43
C ALA A 45 1.91 3.03 3.97
N LEU A 46 1.42 3.32 2.76
CA LEU A 46 1.32 4.70 2.26
C LEU A 46 0.44 5.57 3.15
N ARG A 47 -0.75 5.09 3.53
CA ARG A 47 -1.66 5.82 4.43
C ARG A 47 -1.02 6.12 5.78
N TRP A 48 -0.28 5.15 6.33
CA TRP A 48 0.47 5.35 7.56
C TRP A 48 1.48 6.49 7.42
N ILE A 49 2.27 6.52 6.33
CA ILE A 49 3.25 7.58 6.07
C ILE A 49 2.58 8.95 5.95
N VAL A 50 1.52 9.04 5.13
CA VAL A 50 0.79 10.30 4.90
C VAL A 50 0.19 10.83 6.21
N ARG A 51 -0.36 9.95 7.05
CA ARG A 51 -0.93 10.35 8.35
C ARG A 51 0.14 10.71 9.38
N ALA A 52 1.24 9.98 9.43
CA ALA A 52 2.31 10.19 10.39
C ALA A 52 3.20 11.39 10.03
N GLY A 53 3.26 11.79 8.75
CA GLY A 53 4.19 12.80 8.26
C GLY A 53 5.67 12.40 8.43
N ALA A 54 5.93 11.09 8.53
CA ALA A 54 7.24 10.56 8.88
C ALA A 54 8.14 10.37 7.64
N PRO A 55 9.47 10.45 7.78
CA PRO A 55 10.39 10.04 6.72
C PRO A 55 10.18 8.57 6.33
N TRP A 56 10.30 8.24 5.05
CA TRP A 56 10.13 6.88 4.54
C TRP A 56 10.95 5.80 5.27
N ARG A 57 12.18 6.13 5.66
CA ARG A 57 13.08 5.23 6.40
C ARG A 57 12.62 4.92 7.83
N MET A 58 11.67 5.69 8.37
CA MET A 58 11.07 5.49 9.68
C MET A 58 9.81 4.62 9.63
N MET A 59 9.43 4.13 8.44
CA MET A 59 8.26 3.28 8.28
C MET A 59 8.43 1.97 9.11
N PRO A 60 7.39 1.51 9.80
CA PRO A 60 7.46 0.28 10.60
C PRO A 60 7.88 -0.95 9.80
N ASN A 61 8.74 -1.78 10.38
CA ASN A 61 9.31 -2.98 9.73
C ASN A 61 8.30 -4.11 9.44
N ASN A 62 7.08 -4.02 9.97
CA ASN A 62 6.00 -4.98 9.71
C ASN A 62 5.26 -4.72 8.39
N PHE A 63 5.44 -3.55 7.77
CA PHE A 63 4.99 -3.25 6.42
C PHE A 63 5.92 -3.87 5.35
N PRO A 64 5.53 -3.87 4.06
CA PRO A 64 6.48 -4.10 2.97
C PRO A 64 7.68 -3.14 3.05
N PRO A 65 8.86 -3.48 2.49
CA PRO A 65 10.02 -2.58 2.48
C PRO A 65 9.68 -1.19 1.93
N TRP A 66 10.17 -0.14 2.60
CA TRP A 66 9.82 1.25 2.27
C TRP A 66 10.19 1.62 0.83
N GLU A 67 11.26 1.05 0.28
CA GLU A 67 11.68 1.27 -1.11
C GLU A 67 10.60 0.82 -2.09
N LEU A 68 9.97 -0.32 -1.81
CA LEU A 68 8.93 -0.89 -2.67
C LEU A 68 7.60 -0.15 -2.51
N VAL A 69 7.26 0.25 -1.28
CA VAL A 69 6.09 1.10 -1.04
C VAL A 69 6.26 2.45 -1.74
N TYR A 70 7.45 3.05 -1.68
CA TYR A 70 7.76 4.28 -2.37
C TYR A 70 7.63 4.13 -3.89
N GLN A 71 8.26 3.11 -4.48
CA GLN A 71 8.17 2.84 -5.92
C GLN A 71 6.73 2.63 -6.38
N GLN A 72 5.93 1.85 -5.64
CA GLN A 72 4.53 1.63 -5.97
C GLN A 72 3.72 2.92 -5.83
N THR A 73 3.99 3.73 -4.81
CA THR A 73 3.37 5.05 -4.63
C THR A 73 3.63 5.95 -5.83
N GLN A 74 4.87 5.99 -6.33
CA GLN A 74 5.21 6.75 -7.53
C GLN A 74 4.44 6.27 -8.76
N ARG A 75 4.24 4.95 -8.92
CA ARG A 75 3.42 4.41 -10.02
C ARG A 75 1.97 4.85 -9.94
N TRP A 76 1.37 4.84 -8.75
CA TRP A 76 0.00 5.34 -8.55
C TRP A 76 -0.12 6.82 -8.86
N LEU A 77 0.84 7.64 -8.42
CA LEU A 77 0.85 9.07 -8.71
C LEU A 77 1.01 9.34 -10.22
N GLN A 78 1.93 8.66 -10.88
CA GLN A 78 2.14 8.79 -12.33
C GLN A 78 0.93 8.35 -13.15
N ALA A 79 0.16 7.39 -12.65
CA ALA A 79 -1.06 6.93 -13.27
C ALA A 79 -2.29 7.80 -12.93
N GLY A 80 -2.12 8.87 -12.15
CA GLY A 80 -3.22 9.75 -11.75
C GLY A 80 -4.24 9.11 -10.82
N CYS A 81 -3.88 8.02 -10.11
CA CYS A 81 -4.82 7.27 -9.25
C CYS A 81 -5.46 8.09 -8.12
N PHE A 82 -4.90 9.26 -7.81
CA PHE A 82 -5.36 10.15 -6.74
C PHE A 82 -5.79 11.53 -7.24
N GLU A 83 -5.81 11.73 -8.56
CA GLU A 83 -6.18 13.00 -9.19
C GLU A 83 -7.57 12.84 -9.81
N ASN A 84 -8.49 13.73 -9.44
CA ASN A 84 -9.80 13.90 -10.05
C ASN A 84 -9.80 15.21 -10.84
#